data_AF-J8TH93-F1
#
_entry.id   AF-J8TH93-F1
#
_cell.length_a   1.000
_cell.length_b   1.000
_cell.length_c   1.000
_cell.angle_alpha   90.00
_cell.angle_beta   90.00
_cell.angle_gamma   90.00
#
_symmetry.space_group_name_H-M   'P 1'
#
loop_
_entity.id
_entity.type
_entity.pdbx_description
1 polymer ?
#
loop_
_entity_poly.entity_id
_entity_poly.type
_entity_poly.pdbx_seq_one_letter_code
_entity_poly.pdbx_strand_id
1 'polypeptide(L)'
;MTYPVISLKPSYNSVIRGCPGLPDTLPRIECQLRVRSNDSLPFKLVKIEIILKTIEIYFNKNLYSSNNNSFTPFNRPADTPSGNSDANNKSIIVHYKKNIVLSRPTHGKDDLIGIDIPLTIGVT
;
A
#
# COMPACT_ATOMS: atom_id res chain seq x y z
N MET A 1 18.66 15.53 1.25
CA MET A 1 17.35 16.09 0.83
C MET A 1 16.32 15.52 1.78
N THR A 2 15.48 16.36 2.37
CA THR A 2 14.43 15.93 3.29
C THR A 2 13.27 15.34 2.50
N TYR A 3 12.83 14.13 2.87
CA TYR A 3 11.69 13.45 2.25
C TYR A 3 10.87 12.65 3.26
N PRO A 4 9.55 12.49 3.02
CA PRO A 4 8.71 11.69 3.88
C PRO A 4 8.96 10.18 3.68
N VAL A 5 9.19 9.49 4.79
CA VAL A 5 9.24 8.03 4.89
C VAL A 5 7.87 7.52 5.37
N ILE A 6 7.28 6.63 4.58
CA ILE A 6 5.97 6.02 4.88
C ILE A 6 6.20 4.63 5.46
N SER A 7 5.55 4.35 6.59
CA SER A 7 5.60 3.03 7.23
C SER A 7 4.24 2.64 7.79
N LEU A 8 3.94 1.35 7.79
CA LEU A 8 2.80 0.77 8.49
C LEU A 8 3.32 0.12 9.77
N LYS A 9 2.81 0.56 10.91
CA LYS A 9 3.09 -0.06 12.20
C LYS A 9 1.89 -0.91 12.64
N PRO A 10 2.11 -2.11 13.19
CA PRO A 10 1.03 -2.83 13.85
C PRO A 10 0.49 -1.98 15.00
N SER A 11 -0.82 -2.04 15.24
CA SER A 11 -1.41 -1.50 16.47
C SER A 11 -1.42 -2.59 17.55
N TYR A 12 -1.47 -2.23 18.84
CA TYR A 12 -1.63 -3.22 19.93
C TYR A 12 -2.94 -4.02 19.84
N ASN A 13 -3.88 -3.57 19.01
CA ASN A 13 -5.13 -4.25 18.68
C ASN A 13 -5.06 -5.02 17.35
N SER A 14 -3.89 -5.15 16.71
CA SER A 14 -3.69 -5.83 15.41
C SER A 14 -3.84 -7.37 15.47
N VAL A 15 -4.59 -7.86 16.45
CA VAL A 15 -5.06 -9.24 16.49
C VAL A 15 -6.21 -9.33 15.49
N ILE A 16 -6.19 -10.32 14.59
CA ILE A 16 -7.39 -10.68 13.83
C ILE A 16 -8.43 -11.13 14.86
N ARG A 17 -9.26 -10.20 15.32
CA ARG A 17 -10.34 -10.50 16.26
C ARG A 17 -11.54 -10.91 15.43
N GLY A 18 -11.77 -12.21 15.33
CA GLY A 18 -12.85 -12.72 14.53
C GLY A 18 -13.03 -14.22 14.53
N CYS A 19 -14.27 -14.68 14.72
CA CYS A 19 -14.69 -16.02 14.34
C CYS A 19 -15.61 -15.88 13.11
N PRO A 20 -15.31 -16.54 11.97
CA PRO A 20 -16.19 -16.52 10.81
C PRO A 20 -17.61 -16.92 11.22
N GLY A 21 -18.59 -16.03 11.00
CA GLY A 21 -20.01 -16.29 11.32
C GLY A 21 -20.56 -15.62 12.58
N LEU A 22 -19.74 -14.94 13.40
CA LEU A 22 -20.24 -14.09 14.49
C LEU A 22 -20.12 -12.61 14.11
N PRO A 23 -21.25 -11.87 13.93
CA PRO A 23 -21.26 -10.51 13.38
C PRO A 23 -20.46 -9.49 14.20
N ASP A 24 -20.31 -9.71 15.51
CA ASP A 24 -19.51 -8.85 16.40
C ASP A 24 -18.00 -9.06 16.27
N THR A 25 -17.58 -10.01 15.41
CA THR A 25 -16.19 -10.46 15.29
C THR A 25 -15.78 -10.56 13.81
N LEU A 26 -16.13 -9.55 13.01
CA LEU A 26 -15.61 -9.49 11.64
C LEU A 26 -14.08 -9.34 11.67
N PRO A 27 -13.33 -10.19 10.94
CA PRO A 27 -11.89 -10.06 10.82
C PRO A 27 -11.51 -8.65 10.35
N ARG A 28 -10.62 -7.99 11.09
CA ARG A 28 -10.16 -6.64 10.76
C ARG A 28 -8.66 -6.51 10.96
N ILE A 29 -8.03 -5.72 10.10
CA ILE A 29 -6.63 -5.35 10.20
C ILE A 29 -6.58 -3.96 10.84
N GLU A 30 -6.01 -3.88 12.04
CA GLU A 30 -5.77 -2.62 12.74
C GLU A 30 -4.27 -2.26 12.66
N CYS A 31 -3.96 -1.09 12.13
CA CYS A 31 -2.59 -0.61 11.98
C CYS A 31 -2.50 0.92 12.11
N GLN A 32 -1.28 1.44 12.21
CA GLN A 32 -1.01 2.86 12.24
C GLN A 32 -0.14 3.21 11.02
N LEU A 33 -0.68 4.04 10.12
CA LEU A 33 0.08 4.64 9.04
C LEU A 33 0.91 5.79 9.60
N ARG A 34 2.22 5.67 9.48
CA ARG A 34 3.18 6.64 9.98
C ARG A 34 3.93 7.26 8.81
N VAL A 35 3.86 8.57 8.70
CA VAL A 35 4.63 9.36 7.74
C VAL A 35 5.57 10.25 8.54
N ARG A 36 6.89 10.09 8.37
CA ARG A 36 7.90 10.89 9.11
C ARG A 36 9.02 11.36 8.21
N SER A 37 9.66 12.44 8.59
CA SER A 37 10.89 12.88 7.92
C SER A 37 12.02 11.86 8.08
N ASN A 38 12.84 11.71 7.04
CA ASN A 38 14.04 10.85 7.06
C ASN A 38 15.18 11.42 7.92
N ASP A 39 15.27 12.74 8.04
CA ASP A 39 16.37 13.47 8.69
C ASP A 39 15.89 14.31 9.88
N SER A 40 14.63 14.12 10.29
CA SER A 40 13.95 14.91 11.33
C SER A 40 13.76 16.39 10.99
N LEU A 41 14.07 16.83 9.76
CA LEU A 41 13.75 18.18 9.31
C LEU A 41 12.28 18.26 8.86
N PRO A 42 11.62 19.42 9.01
CA PRO A 42 10.23 19.58 8.61
C PRO A 42 10.04 19.38 7.09
N PHE A 43 8.90 18.82 6.70
CA PHE A 43 8.52 18.68 5.29
C PHE A 43 7.09 19.16 5.04
N LYS A 44 6.84 19.56 3.78
CA LYS A 44 5.54 20.00 3.31
C LYS A 44 4.66 18.78 2.98
N LEU A 45 3.47 18.71 3.58
CA LEU A 45 2.46 17.70 3.30
C LEU A 45 1.17 18.36 2.80
N VAL A 46 0.84 18.12 1.53
CA VAL A 46 -0.31 18.76 0.87
C VAL A 46 -1.58 17.92 1.00
N LYS A 47 -1.47 16.62 0.72
CA LYS A 47 -2.60 15.69 0.67
C LYS A 47 -2.11 14.27 0.97
N ILE A 48 -2.91 13.50 1.69
CA ILE A 48 -2.70 12.05 1.83
C ILE A 48 -3.86 11.34 1.12
N GLU A 49 -3.53 10.40 0.24
CA GLU A 49 -4.50 9.55 -0.44
C GLU A 49 -4.23 8.09 -0.07
N ILE A 50 -5.24 7.42 0.48
CA ILE A 50 -5.19 6.01 0.87
C ILE A 50 -6.04 5.23 -0.12
N ILE A 51 -5.42 4.29 -0.82
CA ILE A 51 -6.10 3.40 -1.77
C ILE A 51 -5.88 1.96 -1.33
N LEU A 52 -6.97 1.24 -1.10
CA LEU A 52 -6.94 -0.21 -0.94
C LEU A 52 -7.32 -0.84 -2.28
N LYS A 53 -6.40 -1.62 -2.85
CA LYS A 53 -6.62 -2.31 -4.12
C LYS A 53 -6.08 -3.73 -4.08
N THR A 54 -6.80 -4.65 -4.69
CA THR A 54 -6.29 -5.97 -5.03
C THR A 54 -5.60 -5.88 -6.37
N ILE A 55 -4.42 -6.48 -6.46
CA ILE A 55 -3.70 -6.67 -7.72
C ILE A 55 -3.59 -8.17 -7.93
N GLU A 56 -4.28 -8.68 -8.94
CA GLU A 56 -4.13 -10.04 -9.42
C GLU A 56 -3.18 -10.03 -10.60
N ILE A 57 -2.18 -10.91 -10.59
CA ILE A 57 -1.24 -11.07 -11.70
C ILE A 57 -1.43 -12.49 -12.24
N TYR A 58 -1.85 -12.59 -13.49
CA TYR A 58 -2.02 -13.87 -14.16
C TYR A 58 -0.68 -14.29 -14.77
N PHE A 59 -0.10 -15.36 -14.25
CA PHE A 59 1.06 -15.99 -14.87
C PHE A 59 0.59 -16.90 -16.00
N ASN A 60 1.02 -16.60 -17.23
CA ASN A 60 0.70 -17.44 -18.38
C ASN A 60 1.44 -18.78 -18.24
N LYS A 61 0.68 -19.85 -18.01
CA LYS A 61 1.20 -21.21 -17.82
C LYS A 61 1.95 -21.74 -19.06
N ASN A 62 1.78 -21.12 -20.23
CA ASN A 62 2.40 -21.57 -21.48
C ASN A 62 3.89 -21.22 -21.63
N LEU A 63 4.52 -20.53 -20.67
CA LEU A 63 5.98 -20.37 -20.64
C LEU A 63 6.74 -21.47 -19.88
N TYR A 64 6.04 -22.43 -19.24
CA TYR A 64 6.67 -23.48 -18.43
C TYR A 64 7.00 -24.78 -19.19
N SER A 65 7.07 -24.76 -20.53
CA SER A 65 7.57 -25.90 -21.31
C SER A 65 9.09 -25.89 -21.51
N SER A 66 9.84 -25.09 -20.75
CA SER A 66 11.31 -25.12 -20.75
C SER A 66 11.82 -25.43 -19.35
N ASN A 67 12.54 -26.55 -19.26
CA ASN A 67 13.03 -27.21 -18.05
C ASN A 67 14.10 -26.40 -17.28
N ASN A 68 13.79 -25.21 -16.76
CA ASN A 68 14.69 -24.52 -15.84
C ASN A 68 13.90 -23.84 -14.72
N ASN A 69 13.78 -24.57 -13.61
CA ASN A 69 13.20 -24.10 -12.35
C ASN A 69 14.01 -22.94 -11.77
N SER A 70 13.50 -21.71 -11.87
CA SER A 70 13.68 -20.72 -10.81
C SER A 70 12.46 -19.80 -10.75
N PHE A 71 11.68 -19.93 -9.68
CA PHE A 71 10.71 -18.92 -9.28
C PHE A 71 11.50 -17.72 -8.78
N THR A 72 11.70 -16.70 -9.61
CA THR A 72 12.20 -15.40 -9.16
C THR A 72 11.02 -14.44 -9.07
N PRO A 73 10.46 -14.19 -7.87
CA PRO A 73 9.48 -13.15 -7.71
C PRO A 73 10.24 -11.82 -7.49
N PHE A 74 9.83 -10.80 -8.24
CA PHE A 74 10.24 -9.40 -8.08
C PHE A 74 11.66 -9.03 -8.59
N ASN A 75 11.69 -8.01 -9.45
CA ASN A 75 12.86 -7.28 -9.97
C ASN A 75 13.54 -7.83 -11.24
N ARG A 76 12.88 -7.72 -12.39
CA ARG A 76 13.60 -7.46 -13.65
C ARG A 76 13.32 -6.03 -14.11
N PRO A 77 14.31 -5.12 -14.16
CA PRO A 77 14.16 -3.83 -14.78
C PRO A 77 14.11 -4.03 -16.31
N ALA A 78 12.99 -3.62 -16.91
CA ALA A 78 12.76 -3.32 -18.32
C ALA A 78 13.71 -3.98 -19.35
N ASP A 79 13.34 -5.15 -19.84
CA ASP A 79 13.71 -5.54 -21.20
C ASP A 79 12.78 -4.79 -22.17
N THR A 80 13.39 -4.08 -23.09
CA THR A 80 12.87 -3.20 -24.15
C THR A 80 11.58 -3.72 -24.84
N PRO A 81 10.56 -2.87 -25.08
CA PRO A 81 9.28 -3.33 -25.61
C PRO A 81 9.39 -3.58 -27.12
N SER A 82 9.41 -4.85 -27.52
CA SER A 82 9.13 -5.25 -28.90
C SER A 82 7.76 -5.92 -28.94
N GLY A 83 6.76 -5.17 -29.43
CA GLY A 83 5.54 -5.73 -30.01
C GLY A 83 4.45 -6.17 -29.03
N ASN A 84 3.43 -5.31 -28.89
CA ASN A 84 2.02 -5.63 -28.67
C ASN A 84 1.69 -6.93 -27.88
N SER A 85 1.53 -6.86 -26.55
CA SER A 85 0.44 -7.52 -25.78
C SER A 85 0.68 -7.68 -24.26
N ASP A 86 1.67 -7.03 -23.64
CA ASP A 86 1.91 -7.19 -22.19
C ASP A 86 0.94 -6.43 -21.26
N ALA A 87 -0.13 -5.82 -21.79
CA ALA A 87 -1.08 -5.04 -21.00
C ALA A 87 -2.14 -5.88 -20.24
N ASN A 88 -2.27 -7.19 -20.52
CA ASN A 88 -3.45 -7.97 -20.11
C ASN A 88 -3.24 -8.94 -18.93
N ASN A 89 -2.03 -9.04 -18.37
CA ASN A 89 -1.74 -10.04 -17.32
C ASN A 89 -1.98 -9.53 -15.90
N LYS A 90 -2.66 -8.40 -15.72
CA LYS A 90 -2.89 -7.79 -14.40
C LYS A 90 -4.29 -7.24 -14.28
N SER A 91 -5.06 -7.77 -13.33
CA SER A 91 -6.35 -7.21 -12.91
C SER A 91 -6.14 -6.36 -11.66
N ILE A 92 -6.68 -5.14 -11.66
CA ILE A 92 -6.60 -4.22 -10.52
C ILE A 92 -8.03 -3.86 -10.10
N ILE A 93 -8.39 -4.20 -8.87
CA ILE A 93 -9.69 -3.88 -8.28
C ILE A 93 -9.45 -2.89 -7.15
N VAL A 94 -10.03 -1.69 -7.23
CA VAL A 94 -9.96 -0.68 -6.16
C VAL A 94 -11.18 -0.85 -5.26
N HIS A 95 -10.95 -1.25 -4.01
CA HIS A 95 -12.00 -1.47 -3.01
C HIS A 95 -12.32 -0.20 -2.23
N TYR A 96 -11.32 0.63 -2.00
CA TYR A 96 -11.47 1.82 -1.18
C TYR A 96 -10.51 2.91 -1.63
N LYS A 97 -11.00 4.15 -1.61
CA LYS A 97 -10.21 5.36 -1.85
C LYS A 97 -10.64 6.45 -0.86
N LYS A 98 -9.71 6.90 -0.01
CA LYS A 98 -9.93 8.02 0.91
C LYS A 98 -8.89 9.10 0.72
N ASN A 99 -9.37 10.33 0.60
CA ASN A 99 -8.55 11.51 0.65
C ASN A 99 -8.59 12.08 2.07
N ILE A 100 -7.43 12.24 2.69
CA ILE A 100 -7.29 12.91 3.98
C ILE A 100 -6.74 14.30 3.66
N VAL A 101 -7.59 15.31 3.87
CA VAL A 101 -7.24 16.72 3.76
C VAL A 101 -6.82 17.19 5.14
N LEU A 102 -5.64 17.80 5.22
CA LEU A 102 -5.16 18.40 6.46
C LEU A 102 -5.86 19.73 6.68
N SER A 103 -6.43 19.93 7.86
CA SER A 103 -7.15 21.17 8.23
C SER A 103 -6.25 22.41 8.20
N ARG A 104 -4.93 22.21 8.34
CA ARG A 104 -3.90 23.23 8.11
C ARG A 104 -2.89 22.66 7.11
N PRO A 105 -3.01 22.99 5.82
CA PRO A 105 -2.00 22.63 4.84
C PRO A 105 -0.68 23.29 5.28
N THR A 106 0.39 22.51 5.35
CA THR A 106 1.71 23.01 5.74
C THR A 106 2.14 24.08 4.71
N HIS A 107 2.05 25.36 5.08
CA HIS A 107 2.48 26.46 4.22
C HIS A 107 3.39 27.38 5.04
N GLY A 108 4.71 27.21 4.90
CA GLY A 108 5.68 28.03 5.62
C GLY A 108 5.99 27.49 7.02
N LYS A 109 5.43 28.10 8.08
CA LYS A 109 5.82 27.79 9.48
C LYS A 109 5.16 26.54 10.08
N ASP A 110 4.16 25.97 9.41
CA ASP A 110 3.41 24.81 9.87
C ASP A 110 3.93 23.50 9.25
N ASP A 111 5.23 23.41 8.96
CA ASP A 111 5.81 22.20 8.37
C ASP A 111 5.82 21.05 9.40
N LEU A 112 5.56 19.83 8.91
CA LEU A 112 5.40 18.66 9.76
C LEU A 112 6.71 17.88 9.86
N ILE A 113 7.03 17.39 11.05
CA ILE A 113 8.09 16.38 11.24
C ILE A 113 7.52 14.96 11.05
N GLY A 114 6.22 14.79 11.28
CA GLY A 114 5.49 13.57 10.96
C GLY A 114 4.02 13.58 11.35
N ILE A 115 3.30 12.56 10.90
CA ILE A 115 1.88 12.30 11.18
C ILE A 115 1.67 10.80 11.37
N ASP A 116 0.85 10.45 12.37
CA ASP A 116 0.44 9.07 12.65
C ASP A 116 -1.09 8.98 12.49
N ILE A 117 -1.57 8.09 11.61
CA ILE A 117 -2.99 7.90 11.29
C ILE A 117 -3.40 6.48 11.68
N PRO A 118 -4.35 6.30 12.61
CA PRO A 118 -4.92 4.98 12.89
C PRO A 118 -5.77 4.52 11.70
N LEU A 119 -5.56 3.29 11.27
CA LEU A 119 -6.28 2.64 10.18
C LEU A 119 -6.90 1.33 10.68
N THR A 120 -8.17 1.14 10.32
CA THR A 120 -8.90 -0.10 10.52
C THR A 120 -9.47 -0.52 9.17
N ILE A 121 -9.12 -1.72 8.73
CA ILE A 121 -9.56 -2.29 7.46
C ILE A 121 -10.39 -3.53 7.78
N GLY A 122 -11.68 -3.50 7.45
CA GLY A 122 -12.51 -4.70 7.51
C GLY A 122 -12.12 -5.66 6.40
N VAL A 123 -12.00 -6.95 6.72
CA VAL A 123 -11.74 -8.00 5.74
C VAL A 123 -13.08 -8.71 5.50
N THR A 124 -13.71 -8.42 4.37
CA THR A 124 -14.97 -9.04 3.91
C THR A 124 -14.68 -10.12 2.89
#